data_AF-A0A9E2EGS0-F1
#
_entry.id   AF-A0A9E2EGS0-F1
#
_cell.length_a   1.000
_cell.length_b   1.000
_cell.length_c   1.000
_cell.angle_alpha   90.00
_cell.angle_beta   90.00
_cell.angle_gamma   90.00
#
_symmetry.space_group_name_H-M   'P 1'
#
loop_
_entity.id
_entity.type
_entity.pdbx_description
1 polymer ?
#
loop_
_entity_poly.entity_id
_entity_poly.type
_entity_poly.pdbx_seq_one_letter_code
_entity_poly.pdbx_strand_id
1 'polypeptide(L)' 'MACGSGACAAAAILARRGLADKSVQVTLPGGRLVIEWLEKDAGLLMKGPASHLFRGIMNE' A
#
# COMPACT_ATOMS: atom_id res chain seq x y z
N MET A 1 7.62 8.71 -6.53
CA MET A 1 7.06 7.82 -7.57
C MET A 1 6.46 6.56 -6.92
N ALA A 2 5.34 6.70 -6.23
CA ALA A 2 4.62 5.56 -5.67
C ALA A 2 3.16 5.98 -5.44
N CYS A 3 2.23 5.05 -5.59
CA CYS A 3 0.82 5.26 -5.25
C CYS A 3 0.38 4.13 -4.32
N GLY A 4 0.25 4.43 -3.02
CA GLY A 4 -0.14 3.44 -2.01
C GLY A 4 -1.54 2.86 -2.27
N SER A 5 -2.51 3.72 -2.58
CA SER A 5 -3.88 3.29 -2.90
C SER A 5 -3.96 2.42 -4.16
N GLY A 6 -3.17 2.73 -5.19
CA GLY A 6 -3.06 1.92 -6.40
C GLY A 6 -2.47 0.54 -6.13
N ALA A 7 -1.43 0.46 -5.28
CA ALA A 7 -0.86 -0.81 -4.85
C ALA A 7 -1.89 -1.66 -4.09
N CYS A 8 -2.65 -1.06 -3.17
CA CYS A 8 -3.72 -1.74 -2.44
C CYS A 8 -4.82 -2.25 -3.37
N ALA A 9 -5.25 -1.45 -4.35
CA ALA A 9 -6.29 -1.84 -5.31
C ALA A 9 -5.85 -3.02 -6.19
N ALA A 10 -4.63 -2.97 -6.72
CA ALA A 10 -4.08 -4.06 -7.54
C ALA A 10 -3.96 -5.35 -6.72
N ALA A 11 -3.40 -5.26 -5.52
CA ALA A 11 -3.31 -6.37 -4.58
C ALA A 11 -4.70 -6.98 -4.32
N ALA A 12 -5.69 -6.16 -3.95
CA ALA A 12 -7.05 -6.61 -3.65
C ALA A 12 -7.71 -7.37 -4.81
N ILE A 13 -7.51 -6.92 -6.06
CA ILE A 13 -8.03 -7.63 -7.24
C ILE A 13 -7.34 -8.99 -7.42
N LEU A 14 -6.03 -9.07 -7.24
CA LEU A 14 -5.29 -10.33 -7.36
C LEU A 14 -5.72 -11.34 -6.30
N ALA A 15 -5.87 -10.94 -5.05
CA ALA A 15 -6.34 -11.84 -3.99
C ALA A 15 -7.79 -12.30 -4.22
N ARG A 16 -8.69 -11.42 -4.67
CA ARG A 16 -10.05 -11.81 -5.07
C ARG A 16 -10.09 -12.82 -6.20
N ARG A 17 -9.05 -12.86 -7.03
CA ARG A 17 -8.88 -13.84 -8.13
C ARG A 17 -8.11 -15.09 -7.71
N GLY A 18 -7.67 -15.18 -6.45
CA GLY A 18 -6.82 -16.28 -5.97
C GLY A 18 -5.41 -16.28 -6.60
N LEU A 19 -4.95 -15.13 -7.08
CA LEU A 19 -3.65 -14.95 -7.77
C LEU A 19 -2.56 -14.37 -6.86
N ALA A 20 -2.88 -14.15 -5.58
CA ALA A 20 -1.99 -13.55 -4.60
C ALA A 20 -2.23 -14.19 -3.24
N ASP A 21 -1.15 -14.35 -2.49
CA ASP A 21 -1.18 -14.82 -1.11
C ASP A 21 -1.76 -13.76 -0.16
N LYS A 22 -2.02 -14.17 1.09
CA LYS A 22 -2.51 -13.31 2.17
C LYS A 22 -1.57 -12.16 2.54
N SER A 23 -0.31 -12.20 2.11
CA SER A 23 0.64 -11.10 2.25
C SER A 23 1.42 -10.99 0.95
N VAL A 24 1.44 -9.80 0.35
CA VAL A 24 2.17 -9.55 -0.90
C VAL A 24 3.09 -8.35 -0.80
N GLN A 25 4.24 -8.46 -1.46
CA GLN A 25 5.15 -7.36 -1.65
C GLN A 25 4.90 -6.70 -3.01
N VAL A 26 4.55 -5.41 -2.99
CA VAL A 26 4.38 -4.61 -4.20
C VAL A 26 5.64 -3.78 -4.44
N THR A 27 6.28 -3.98 -5.59
CA THR A 27 7.45 -3.20 -6.01
C THR A 27 7.01 -2.04 -6.89
N LEU A 28 7.34 -0.82 -6.48
CA LEU A 28 7.08 0.42 -7.20
C LEU A 28 8.41 1.15 -7.45
N PRO A 29 8.48 2.09 -8.41
CA PRO A 29 9.70 2.86 -8.63
C PRO A 29 10.21 3.60 -7.37
N GLY A 30 9.31 4.03 -6.49
CA GLY A 30 9.62 4.74 -5.25
C GLY A 30 9.87 3.85 -4.03
N GLY A 31 9.90 2.52 -4.19
CA GLY A 31 10.18 1.58 -3.10
C GLY A 31 9.21 0.40 -3.04
N ARG A 32 9.26 -0.32 -1.92
CA ARG A 32 8.47 -1.54 -1.69
C ARG A 32 7.40 -1.30 -0.64
N LEU A 33 6.20 -1.81 -0.90
CA LEU A 33 5.10 -1.86 0.05
C LEU A 33 4.76 -3.31 0.37
N VAL A 34 4.27 -3.56 1.58
CA VAL A 34 3.69 -4.84 1.98
C VAL A 34 2.20 -4.65 2.18
N ILE A 35 1.39 -5.46 1.53
CA ILE A 35 -0.07 -5.48 1.64
C ILE A 35 -0.50 -6.80 2.28
N GLU A 36 -1.31 -6.72 3.34
CA GLU A 36 -1.79 -7.88 4.10
C GLU A 36 -3.32 -7.86 4.22
N TRP A 37 -3.94 -9.03 4.09
CA TRP A 37 -5.39 -9.20 4.22
C TRP A 37 -5.74 -9.59 5.64
N LEU A 38 -6.72 -8.89 6.19
CA LEU A 38 -7.31 -9.27 7.46
C LEU A 38 -8.39 -10.34 7.19
N GLU A 39 -8.49 -11.32 8.09
CA GLU A 39 -9.51 -12.37 8.01
C GLU A 39 -10.92 -11.74 8.03
N LYS A 40 -11.87 -12.35 7.30
CA LYS A 40 -13.32 -12.05 7.34
C LYS A 40 -13.68 -10.56 7.15
N ASP A 41 -13.74 -10.10 5.90
CA ASP A 41 -14.25 -8.76 5.50
C ASP A 41 -13.60 -7.54 6.19
N ALA A 42 -12.50 -7.73 6.93
CA ALA A 42 -11.89 -6.70 7.78
C ALA A 42 -10.98 -5.71 7.02
N GLY A 43 -10.95 -5.76 5.68
CA GLY A 43 -10.12 -4.88 4.85
C GLY A 43 -8.66 -5.34 4.71
N LEU A 44 -7.78 -4.40 4.35
CA LEU A 44 -6.36 -4.66 4.13
C LEU A 44 -5.48 -3.69 4.93
N LEU A 45 -4.27 -4.13 5.27
CA LEU A 45 -3.22 -3.31 5.84
C LEU A 45 -2.16 -3.01 4.78
N MET A 46 -1.62 -1.79 4.80
CA MET A 46 -0.50 -1.37 3.96
C MET A 46 0.65 -0.89 4.85
N LYS A 47 1.83 -1.48 4.66
CA LYS A 47 3.06 -1.07 5.34
C LYS A 47 4.09 -0.58 4.33
N GLY A 48 4.70 0.56 4.63
CA GLY A 48 5.77 1.17 3.85
C GLY A 48 6.51 2.25 4.62
N PRO A 49 7.66 2.72 4.11
CA PRO A 49 8.38 3.81 4.74
C PRO A 49 7.63 5.14 4.61
N ALA A 50 7.74 5.98 5.63
CA ALA A 50 7.32 7.37 5.60
C ALA A 50 8.46 8.25 6.14
N SER A 51 8.69 9.40 5.52
CA SER A 51 9.76 10.31 5.89
C SER A 51 9.22 11.73 6.03
N HIS A 52 9.51 12.36 7.16
CA HIS A 52 9.28 13.77 7.35
C HIS A 52 10.46 14.54 6.77
N LEU A 53 10.23 15.41 5.78
CA LEU A 53 11.29 16.17 5.13
C LEU A 53 11.42 17.59 5.71
N PHE A 54 10.30 18.30 5.83
CA PHE A 54 10.27 19.65 6.39
C PHE A 54 8.88 19.99 6.95
N ARG A 55 8.82 21.07 7.72
CA ARG A 55 7.59 21.76 8.12
C ARG A 55 7.71 23.22 7.71
N GLY A 56 6.64 23.77 7.13
CA GLY A 56 6.59 25.16 6.67
C GLY A 56 5.29 25.84 7.07
N ILE A 57 5.26 27.17 6.94
CA ILE A 57 4.07 28.02 7.10
C ILE A 57 3.80 28.66 5.74
N MET A 58 2.56 28.60 5.23
CA MET A 58 2.12 29.38 4.07
C MET A 58 1.29 30.57 4.57
N ASN A 59 1.72 31.78 4.25
CA ASN A 59 0.96 33.00 4.48
C ASN A 59 0.31 33.40 3.15
N GLU A 60 -0.97 33.73 3.17
CA GLU A 60 -1.70 34.35 2.05
C GLU A 60 -1.41 35.85 1.95
#